data_AF-A0A7G9R0Y5-F1
#
_entry.id   AF-A0A7G9R0Y5-F1
#
_cell.length_a   1.000
_cell.length_b   1.000
_cell.length_c   1.000
_cell.angle_alpha   90.00
_cell.angle_beta   90.00
_cell.angle_gamma   90.00
#
_symmetry.space_group_name_H-M   'P 1'
#
loop_
_entity.id
_entity.type
_entity.pdbx_description
1 polymer ?
#
loop_
_entity_poly.entity_id
_entity_poly.type
_entity_poly.pdbx_seq_one_letter_code
_entity_poly.pdbx_strand_id
1 'polypeptide(L)'
;MPVIDVTLAEGRDPEALRTLVDRLTDAAVEALDVPCDSVRVILREVPPTHFAAGGVTLAERAAERAGERDADRAGERDAGPHPSPTATERPSAAPAATTKGGAR
;
A
#
# COMPACT_ATOMS: atom_id res chain seq x y z
N MET A 1 12.18 -12.89 29.08
CA MET A 1 11.64 -11.52 29.00
C MET A 1 12.21 -10.83 27.76
N PRO A 2 11.60 -11.04 26.57
CA PRO A 2 12.07 -10.43 25.33
C PRO A 2 11.64 -8.95 25.21
N VAL A 3 12.49 -8.15 24.57
CA VAL A 3 12.24 -6.76 24.23
C VAL A 3 12.44 -6.57 22.74
N ILE A 4 11.45 -6.00 22.06
CA ILE A 4 11.47 -5.69 20.63
C ILE A 4 11.41 -4.18 20.47
N ASP A 5 12.41 -3.63 19.79
CA ASP A 5 12.56 -2.21 19.54
C ASP A 5 12.39 -1.94 18.05
N VAL A 6 11.34 -1.20 17.69
CA VAL A 6 11.06 -0.84 16.30
C VAL A 6 11.26 0.66 16.15
N THR A 7 12.25 1.04 15.33
CA THR A 7 12.42 2.41 14.88
C THR A 7 11.89 2.55 13.46
N LEU A 8 10.94 3.46 13.26
CA LEU A 8 10.26 3.67 11.99
C LEU A 8 9.97 5.15 11.74
N ALA A 9 9.70 5.51 10.50
CA ALA A 9 9.27 6.87 10.19
C ALA A 9 7.85 7.15 10.72
N GLU A 10 7.62 8.37 11.21
CA GLU A 10 6.29 8.89 11.57
C GLU A 10 5.30 8.87 10.39
N GLY A 11 4.01 8.94 10.72
CA GLY A 11 2.93 9.09 9.75
C GLY A 11 2.22 7.79 9.39
N ARG A 12 2.40 6.74 10.19
CA ARG A 12 1.60 5.52 10.08
C ARG A 12 0.26 5.70 10.77
N ASP A 13 -0.73 4.98 10.26
CA ASP A 13 -2.04 4.94 10.89
C ASP A 13 -1.96 4.28 12.29
N PRO A 14 -2.63 4.81 13.33
CA PRO A 14 -2.61 4.24 14.67
C PRO A 14 -3.06 2.77 14.72
N GLU A 15 -4.01 2.35 13.89
CA GLU A 15 -4.47 0.95 13.81
C GLU A 15 -3.37 0.03 13.25
N ALA A 16 -2.59 0.54 12.29
CA ALA A 16 -1.45 -0.19 11.74
C ALA A 16 -0.35 -0.38 12.80
N LEU A 17 -0.07 0.66 13.61
CA LEU A 17 0.88 0.56 14.72
C LEU A 17 0.39 -0.43 15.78
N ARG A 18 -0.91 -0.41 16.10
CA ARG A 18 -1.51 -1.37 17.05
C ARG A 18 -1.39 -2.80 16.55
N THR A 19 -1.70 -3.03 15.28
CA THR A 19 -1.59 -4.33 14.61
C THR A 19 -0.14 -4.82 14.63
N LEU A 20 0.83 -3.92 14.40
CA LEU A 20 2.25 -4.28 14.46
C LEU A 20 2.65 -4.78 15.86
N VAL A 21 2.20 -4.11 16.92
CA VAL A 21 2.45 -4.53 18.31
C VAL A 21 1.88 -5.93 18.57
N ASP A 22 0.66 -6.21 18.14
CA ASP A 22 0.03 -7.53 18.31
C ASP A 22 0.83 -8.61 17.60
N ARG A 23 1.14 -8.40 16.32
CA ARG A 23 1.85 -9.41 15.51
C ARG A 23 3.26 -9.69 16.01
N LEU A 24 3.99 -8.68 16.47
CA LEU A 24 5.33 -8.86 17.05
C LEU A 24 5.26 -9.60 18.39
N THR A 25 4.23 -9.33 19.18
CA THR A 25 4.02 -10.02 20.46
C THR A 25 3.70 -11.49 20.23
N ASP A 26 2.74 -11.79 19.36
CA ASP A 26 2.37 -13.16 18.99
C ASP A 26 3.56 -13.95 18.44
N ALA A 27 4.33 -13.35 17.53
CA ALA A 27 5.51 -13.98 16.95
C ALA A 27 6.58 -14.30 18.01
N ALA A 28 6.77 -13.43 19.00
CA ALA A 28 7.72 -13.67 20.09
C ALA A 28 7.26 -14.81 21.01
N VAL A 29 5.96 -14.85 21.33
CA VAL A 29 5.37 -15.94 22.13
C VAL A 29 5.53 -17.27 21.41
N GLU A 30 5.16 -17.33 20.12
CA GLU A 30 5.23 -18.56 19.32
C GLU A 30 6.66 -19.05 19.14
N ALA A 31 7.60 -18.16 18.82
CA ALA A 31 8.98 -18.55 18.51
C ALA A 31 9.82 -18.90 19.74
N LEU A 32 9.52 -18.29 20.89
CA LEU A 32 10.35 -18.39 22.10
C LEU A 32 9.67 -19.16 23.24
N ASP A 33 8.41 -19.56 23.09
CA ASP A 33 7.61 -20.25 24.11
C ASP A 33 7.62 -19.50 25.46
N VAL A 34 7.32 -18.19 25.41
CA VAL A 34 7.31 -17.31 26.59
C VAL A 34 5.91 -16.78 26.89
N PRO A 35 5.60 -16.46 28.16
CA PRO A 35 4.36 -15.79 28.51
C PRO A 35 4.20 -14.44 27.79
N CYS A 36 2.99 -14.16 27.30
CA CYS A 36 2.66 -12.95 26.55
C CYS A 36 2.92 -11.66 27.35
N ASP A 37 2.61 -11.65 28.65
CA ASP A 37 2.85 -10.53 29.57
C ASP A 37 4.33 -10.21 29.78
N SER A 38 5.23 -11.14 29.43
CA SER A 38 6.67 -10.96 29.53
C SER A 38 7.29 -10.25 28.32
N VAL A 39 6.55 -10.15 27.21
CA VAL A 39 7.00 -9.53 25.96
C VAL A 39 6.79 -8.03 26.01
N ARG A 40 7.79 -7.26 25.58
CA ARG A 40 7.71 -5.80 25.50
C ARG A 40 8.02 -5.34 24.08
N VAL A 41 7.12 -4.54 23.50
CA VAL A 41 7.32 -3.91 22.19
C VAL A 41 7.38 -2.40 22.39
N ILE A 42 8.41 -1.76 21.83
CA ILE A 42 8.58 -0.31 21.88
C ILE A 42 8.63 0.20 20.45
N LEU A 43 7.75 1.15 20.13
CA LEU A 43 7.75 1.85 18.84
C LEU A 43 8.39 3.23 19.02
N ARG A 44 9.39 3.52 18.21
CA ARG A 44 10.03 4.85 18.10
C ARG A 44 9.76 5.40 16.72
N GLU A 45 8.77 6.27 16.65
CA GLU A 45 8.51 7.03 15.45
C GLU A 45 9.51 8.18 15.35
N VAL A 46 10.13 8.31 14.18
CA VAL A 46 11.15 9.31 13.89
C VAL A 46 10.63 10.20 12.77
N PRO A 47 10.69 11.55 12.93
CA PRO A 47 10.34 12.46 11.86
C PRO A 47 11.10 12.12 10.56
N PRO A 48 10.46 12.17 9.38
CA PRO A 48 11.12 11.87 8.11
C PRO A 48 12.35 12.75 7.82
N THR A 49 12.45 13.92 8.47
CA THR A 49 13.59 14.85 8.41
C THR A 49 14.81 14.37 9.20
N HIS A 50 14.63 13.45 10.16
CA HIS A 50 15.71 12.94 11.02
C HIS A 50 16.10 11.51 10.68
N PHE A 51 15.28 10.80 9.90
CA PHE A 51 15.60 9.47 9.41
C PHE A 51 16.26 9.59 8.04
N ALA A 52 17.56 9.30 7.95
CA ALA A 52 18.33 9.32 6.70
C ALA A 52 18.98 7.98 6.37
N ALA A 53 19.20 7.74 5.09
CA ALA A 53 20.02 6.64 4.60
C ALA A 53 20.94 7.15 3.48
N GLY A 54 22.23 6.85 3.58
CA GLY A 54 23.22 7.37 2.63
C GLY A 54 23.32 8.90 2.62
N GLY A 55 23.06 9.54 3.77
CA GLY A 55 23.10 11.00 3.91
C GLY A 55 21.86 11.74 3.41
N VAL A 56 20.86 11.05 2.84
CA VAL A 56 19.61 11.65 2.36
C VAL A 56 18.46 11.23 3.28
N THR A 57 17.74 12.21 3.81
CA THR A 57 16.56 12.03 4.66
C THR A 57 15.39 11.42 3.89
N LEU A 58 14.46 10.77 4.61
CA LEU A 58 13.24 10.29 4.00
C LEU A 58 12.39 11.43 3.44
N ALA A 59 12.43 12.61 4.06
CA ALA A 59 11.78 13.82 3.55
C ALA A 59 12.37 14.26 2.20
N GLU A 60 13.69 14.35 2.08
CA GLU A 60 14.36 14.71 0.82
C GLU A 60 14.06 13.70 -0.29
N ARG A 61 14.14 12.39 0.01
CA ARG A 61 13.77 11.34 -0.96
C ARG A 61 12.31 11.41 -1.40
N ALA A 62 11.40 11.76 -0.50
CA ALA A 62 9.99 11.89 -0.84
C ALA A 62 9.74 13.09 -1.77
N ALA A 63 10.45 14.20 -1.54
CA ALA A 63 10.40 15.39 -2.38
C ALA A 63 10.95 15.13 -3.79
N GLU A 64 12.10 14.47 -3.91
CA GLU A 64 12.69 14.05 -5.20
C GLU A 64 11.70 13.22 -6.02
N ARG A 65 11.11 12.18 -5.41
CA ARG A 65 10.13 11.32 -6.09
C ARG A 65 8.84 12.04 -6.44
N ALA A 66 8.45 13.07 -5.70
CA ALA A 66 7.27 13.88 -6.04
C ALA A 66 7.54 14.75 -7.27
N GLY A 67 8.71 15.37 -7.34
CA GLY A 67 9.16 16.14 -8.50
C GLY A 67 9.24 15.31 -9.78
N GLU A 68 9.74 14.07 -9.68
CA GLU A 68 9.77 13.11 -10.82
C GLU A 68 8.36 12.80 -11.34
N ARG A 69 7.41 12.48 -10.44
CA ARG A 69 6.01 12.18 -10.83
C ARG A 69 5.30 13.37 -11.46
N ASP A 70 5.57 14.58 -10.98
CA ASP A 70 4.99 15.80 -11.54
C ASP A 70 5.55 16.12 -12.94
N ALA A 71 6.85 15.84 -13.16
CA ALA A 71 7.49 15.95 -14.46
C ALA A 71 6.94 14.92 -15.47
N ASP A 72 6.78 13.65 -15.08
CA ASP A 72 6.17 12.61 -15.91
C ASP A 72 4.74 12.99 -16.33
N ARG A 73 3.95 13.50 -15.39
CA ARG A 73 2.58 13.95 -15.65
C ARG A 73 2.50 15.20 -16.53
N ALA A 74 3.51 16.06 -16.50
CA ALA A 74 3.61 17.19 -17.40
C ALA A 74 3.95 16.73 -18.84
N GLY A 75 4.81 15.72 -18.99
CA GLY A 75 5.12 15.11 -20.29
C GLY A 75 3.92 14.42 -20.95
N GLU A 76 3.10 13.71 -20.18
CA GLU A 76 1.88 13.05 -20.69
C GLU A 76 0.83 14.04 -21.21
N ARG A 77 0.82 15.29 -20.72
CA ARG A 77 -0.11 16.34 -21.17
C ARG A 77 0.32 17.05 -22.46
N ASP A 78 1.57 16.90 -22.88
CA ASP A 78 2.12 17.43 -24.14
C ASP A 78 2.04 16.40 -25.29
N ALA A 79 1.82 15.13 -24.96
CA ALA A 79 1.32 14.16 -25.92
C ALA A 79 -0.13 14.52 -26.28
N GLY A 80 -0.31 15.26 -27.38
CA GLY A 80 -1.60 15.71 -27.90
C GLY A 80 -2.65 14.59 -28.01
N PRO A 81 -3.94 14.94 -28.19
CA PRO A 81 -5.05 14.01 -28.01
C PRO A 81 -4.84 12.75 -28.85
N HIS A 82 -4.71 11.61 -28.18
CA HIS A 82 -4.80 10.31 -28.80
C HIS A 82 -6.05 10.28 -29.70
N PRO A 83 -5.95 9.95 -31.00
CA PRO A 83 -7.13 9.80 -31.82
C PRO A 83 -7.94 8.64 -31.24
N SER A 84 -9.14 8.96 -30.75
CA SER A 84 -10.14 7.98 -30.32
C SER A 84 -10.26 6.90 -31.40
N PRO A 85 -10.20 5.60 -31.05
CA PRO A 85 -10.52 4.56 -32.02
C PRO A 85 -12.00 4.72 -32.36
N THR A 86 -12.27 5.14 -33.59
CA THR A 86 -13.62 5.26 -34.15
C THR A 86 -14.34 3.94 -33.96
N ALA A 87 -15.44 3.96 -33.22
CA ALA A 87 -16.29 2.81 -32.99
C ALA A 87 -16.75 2.23 -34.34
N THR A 88 -16.15 1.12 -34.77
CA THR A 88 -16.72 0.29 -35.83
C THR A 88 -18.01 -0.32 -35.28
N GLU A 89 -19.10 0.04 -35.94
CA GLU A 89 -20.48 -0.36 -35.70
C GLU A 89 -20.63 -1.84 -35.34
N ARG A 90 -21.30 -2.11 -34.22
CA ARG A 90 -21.99 -3.39 -34.01
C ARG A 90 -23.36 -3.28 -34.67
N PRO A 91 -23.71 -4.12 -35.67
CA PRO A 91 -25.09 -4.19 -36.12
C PRO A 91 -25.96 -4.83 -35.02
N SER A 92 -26.92 -4.04 -34.59
CA SER A 92 -28.09 -4.40 -33.81
C SER A 92 -28.98 -5.39 -34.57
N ALA A 93 -29.25 -6.55 -33.99
CA ALA A 93 -30.43 -7.34 -34.32
C ALA A 93 -30.99 -8.01 -33.06
N ALA A 94 -32.28 -7.76 -32.87
CA ALA A 94 -33.10 -8.00 -31.69
C ALA A 94 -33.64 -9.46 -31.64
N PRO A 95 -34.47 -9.83 -30.63
CA PRO A 95 -34.54 -11.17 -30.04
C PRO A 95 -35.76 -12.01 -30.45
N ALA A 96 -35.68 -13.33 -30.24
CA ALA A 96 -36.78 -14.30 -30.10
C ALA A 96 -36.13 -15.66 -29.77
N ALA A 97 -36.66 -16.62 -29.00
CA ALA A 97 -37.81 -16.76 -28.13
C ALA A 97 -37.58 -18.09 -27.35
N THR A 98 -38.21 -18.22 -26.18
CA THR A 98 -38.82 -19.44 -25.59
C THR A 98 -38.28 -20.83 -26.00
N THR A 99 -37.98 -21.70 -25.01
CA THR A 99 -38.74 -22.95 -24.70
C THR A 99 -37.98 -23.89 -23.73
N LYS A 100 -38.50 -24.01 -22.49
CA LYS A 100 -38.89 -25.23 -21.72
C LYS A 100 -37.93 -26.43 -21.55
N GLY A 101 -37.80 -26.86 -20.28
CA GLY A 101 -37.61 -28.25 -19.84
C GLY A 101 -36.14 -28.66 -19.66
N GLY A 102 -35.73 -29.39 -18.63
CA GLY A 102 -36.39 -30.08 -17.53
C GLY A 102 -35.34 -30.99 -16.84
N ALA A 103 -35.59 -31.32 -15.57
CA ALA A 103 -35.25 -32.56 -14.84
C ALA A 103 -33.93 -33.31 -15.25
N ARG A 104 -32.99 -33.62 -14.37
CA ARG A 104 -33.05 -34.24 -13.03
C ARG A 104 -31.68 -34.12 -12.36
#